data_AF-A0A7J8SL08-F1
#
_entry.id   AF-A0A7J8SL08-F1
#
_cell.length_a   1.000
_cell.length_b   1.000
_cell.length_c   1.000
_cell.angle_alpha   90.00
_cell.angle_beta   90.00
_cell.angle_gamma   90.00
#
_symmetry.space_group_name_H-M   'P 1'
#
loop_
_entity.id
_entity.type
_entity.pdbx_description
1 polymer ?
#
loop_
_entity_poly.entity_id
_entity_poly.type
_entity_poly.pdbx_seq_one_letter_code
_entity_poly.pdbx_strand_id
1 'polypeptide(L)'
;MYTFRSGETQSGYWQNGILDVPSTRNNTYLLSPVAVYHSKVLNAVQEARRVTEKAYDVAKVDERVNKAVASVNKAVNAARVIAIKAVQKQMDHNHNNNKAV
;
A
#
# COMPACT_ATOMS: atom_id res chain seq x y z
N MET A 1 24.67 3.61 31.22
CA MET A 1 25.50 3.42 30.01
C MET A 1 26.91 3.15 30.51
N TYR A 2 27.52 2.06 30.07
CA TYR A 2 28.85 1.65 30.50
C TYR A 2 29.75 1.57 29.28
N THR A 3 30.94 2.15 29.41
CA THR A 3 31.97 2.11 28.37
C THR A 3 33.06 1.15 28.80
N PHE A 4 33.26 0.10 28.01
CA PHE A 4 34.27 -0.90 28.28
C PHE A 4 35.65 -0.40 27.86
N ARG A 5 36.70 -1.00 28.42
CA ARG A 5 38.10 -0.71 28.03
C ARG A 5 38.37 -1.02 26.55
N SER A 6 37.54 -1.85 25.90
CA SER A 6 37.53 -2.09 24.46
C SER A 6 37.00 -0.91 23.62
N GLY A 7 36.43 0.11 24.25
CA GLY A 7 35.74 1.21 23.56
C GLY A 7 34.27 0.93 23.24
N GLU A 8 33.78 -0.29 23.49
CA GLU A 8 32.36 -0.61 23.33
C GLU A 8 31.52 0.11 24.39
N THR A 9 30.37 0.62 23.96
CA THR A 9 29.36 1.17 24.86
C THR A 9 28.19 0.22 24.93
N GLN A 10 27.80 -0.20 26.14
CA GLN A 10 26.60 -1.01 26.33
C GLN A 10 25.72 -0.43 27.45
N SER A 11 24.47 -0.87 27.49
CA SER A 11 23.47 -0.44 28.48
C SER A 11 22.81 -1.68 29.09
N GLY A 12 22.51 -1.64 30.39
CA GLY A 12 22.05 -2.81 31.12
C GLY A 12 22.22 -2.63 32.62
N TYR A 13 21.87 -3.67 33.39
CA TYR A 13 22.05 -3.73 34.83
C TYR A 13 23.39 -4.40 35.14
N TRP A 14 24.30 -3.72 35.85
CA TRP A 14 25.61 -4.26 36.18
C TRP A 14 25.60 -4.90 37.56
N GLN A 15 25.94 -6.18 37.66
CA GLN A 15 26.02 -6.90 38.94
C GLN A 15 27.21 -7.87 38.94
N ASN A 16 28.03 -7.82 40.00
CA ASN A 16 29.16 -8.75 40.22
C ASN A 16 30.14 -8.88 39.04
N GLY A 17 30.40 -7.80 38.31
CA GLY A 17 31.34 -7.82 37.19
C GLY A 17 30.74 -8.29 35.86
N ILE A 18 29.44 -8.60 35.83
CA ILE A 18 28.71 -9.03 34.64
C ILE A 18 27.69 -7.96 34.29
N LEU A 19 27.69 -7.50 33.02
CA LEU A 19 26.62 -6.66 32.50
C LEU A 19 25.45 -7.55 32.10
N ASP A 20 24.37 -7.49 32.87
CA ASP A 20 23.09 -8.06 32.47
C ASP A 20 22.43 -7.12 31.46
N VAL A 21 22.55 -7.48 30.19
CA VAL A 21 21.83 -6.81 29.11
C VAL A 21 20.55 -7.61 28.90
N PRO A 22 19.36 -7.01 29.11
CA PRO A 22 18.07 -7.65 28.84
C PRO A 22 17.82 -7.91 27.33
N SER A 23 18.88 -7.93 26.52
CA SER A 23 18.84 -8.20 25.09
C SER A 23 18.49 -9.67 24.85
N THR A 24 17.74 -9.84 23.77
CA THR A 24 17.05 -11.02 23.23
C THR A 24 17.91 -12.27 23.00
N ARG A 25 19.15 -12.30 23.48
CA ARG A 25 20.17 -13.32 23.21
C ARG A 25 20.45 -14.24 24.39
N ASN A 26 19.59 -14.25 25.41
CA ASN A 26 19.62 -15.26 26.46
C ASN A 26 18.36 -16.12 26.33
N ASN A 27 18.49 -17.30 25.72
CA ASN A 27 17.44 -18.31 25.53
C ASN A 27 16.94 -18.95 26.85
N THR A 28 17.27 -18.33 27.99
CA THR A 28 17.05 -18.89 29.33
C THR A 28 15.89 -18.23 30.04
N TYR A 29 15.39 -17.09 29.56
CA TYR A 29 14.34 -16.31 30.23
C TYR A 29 13.05 -16.22 29.40
N LEU A 30 12.48 -17.38 29.06
CA LEU A 30 11.17 -17.49 28.38
C LEU A 30 9.99 -16.90 29.18
N LEU A 31 10.20 -16.52 30.46
CA LEU A 31 9.18 -16.03 31.37
C LEU A 31 9.49 -14.63 31.97
N SER A 32 10.53 -13.95 31.50
CA SER A 32 10.85 -12.59 31.99
C SER A 32 9.94 -11.53 31.35
N PRO A 33 9.44 -10.53 32.09
CA PRO A 33 8.67 -9.41 31.55
C PRO A 33 9.34 -8.72 30.36
N VAL A 34 10.68 -8.72 30.34
CA VAL A 34 11.50 -8.18 29.25
C VAL A 34 11.30 -8.95 27.93
N ALA A 35 11.24 -10.29 27.98
CA ALA A 35 11.02 -11.11 26.81
C ALA A 35 9.61 -10.89 26.23
N VAL A 36 8.62 -10.71 27.11
CA VAL A 36 7.24 -10.37 26.72
C VAL A 36 7.17 -9.00 26.04
N TYR A 37 7.87 -7.98 26.55
CA TYR A 37 7.96 -6.67 25.90
C TYR A 37 8.61 -6.74 24.51
N HIS A 38 9.70 -7.50 24.37
CA HIS A 38 10.38 -7.65 23.09
C HIS A 38 9.52 -8.38 22.05
N SER A 39 8.75 -9.39 22.45
CA SER A 39 7.82 -10.09 21.55
C SER A 39 6.72 -9.16 21.02
N LYS A 40 6.19 -8.26 21.86
CA LYS A 40 5.17 -7.28 21.47
C LYS A 40 5.72 -6.23 20.51
N VAL A 41 6.93 -5.72 20.76
CA VAL A 41 7.58 -4.75 19.88
C VAL A 41 7.92 -5.38 18.53
N LEU A 42 8.51 -6.58 18.50
CA LEU A 42 8.77 -7.29 17.24
C LEU A 42 7.49 -7.56 16.47
N ASN A 43 6.43 -8.03 17.13
CA ASN A 43 5.16 -8.29 16.49
C ASN A 43 4.55 -6.99 15.92
N ALA A 44 4.57 -5.90 16.69
CA ALA A 44 4.10 -4.58 16.22
C ALA A 44 4.89 -4.09 14.99
N VAL A 45 6.22 -4.27 14.99
CA VAL A 45 7.09 -3.91 13.85
C VAL A 45 6.81 -4.80 12.63
N GLN A 46 6.60 -6.10 12.82
CA GLN A 46 6.28 -7.03 11.74
C GLN A 46 4.90 -6.74 11.14
N GLU A 47 3.89 -6.48 11.96
CA GLU A 47 2.55 -6.11 11.51
C GLU A 47 2.54 -4.76 10.78
N ALA A 48 3.26 -3.76 11.28
CA ALA A 48 3.42 -2.48 10.60
C ALA A 48 4.04 -2.62 9.20
N ARG A 49 5.01 -3.52 9.01
CA ARG A 49 5.59 -3.83 7.69
C ARG A 49 4.57 -4.48 6.76
N ARG A 50 3.84 -5.50 7.23
CA ARG A 50 2.79 -6.19 6.46
C ARG A 50 1.68 -5.24 6.00
N VAL A 51 1.27 -4.30 6.86
CA VAL A 51 0.26 -3.29 6.51
C VAL A 51 0.80 -2.31 5.47
N THR A 52 2.06 -1.86 5.63
CA THR A 52 2.72 -0.96 4.67
C THR A 52 2.83 -1.59 3.28
N GLU A 53 3.22 -2.87 3.20
CA GLU A 53 3.31 -3.63 1.94
C GLU A 53 1.94 -3.75 1.26
N LYS A 54 0.87 -4.05 2.02
CA LYS A 54 -0.50 -4.12 1.48
C LYS A 54 -1.02 -2.75 1.02
N ALA A 55 -0.73 -1.68 1.75
CA ALA A 55 -1.18 -0.33 1.41
C ALA A 55 -0.54 0.19 0.11
N TYR A 56 0.73 -0.15 -0.14
CA TYR A 56 1.41 0.19 -1.39
C TYR A 56 0.74 -0.47 -2.61
N ASP A 57 0.23 -1.69 -2.46
CA ASP A 57 -0.44 -2.41 -3.55
C ASP A 57 -1.84 -1.83 -3.86
N VAL A 58 -2.57 -1.39 -2.83
CA VAL A 58 -3.89 -0.73 -2.99
C VAL A 58 -3.79 0.58 -3.78
N ALA A 59 -2.79 1.43 -3.49
CA ALA A 59 -2.58 2.68 -4.21
C ALA A 59 -2.32 2.47 -5.72
N LYS A 60 -1.64 1.38 -6.08
CA LYS A 60 -1.35 1.01 -7.48
C LYS A 60 -2.58 0.46 -8.21
N VAL A 61 -3.50 -0.19 -7.49
CA VAL A 61 -4.76 -0.68 -8.08
C VAL A 61 -5.68 0.49 -8.42
N ASP A 62 -5.79 1.50 -7.56
CA ASP A 62 -6.65 2.67 -7.78
C ASP A 62 -6.29 3.46 -9.05
N GLU A 63 -4.99 3.66 -9.33
CA GLU A 63 -4.55 4.34 -10.55
C GLU A 63 -4.94 3.58 -11.83
N ARG A 64 -4.77 2.24 -11.81
CA ARG A 64 -5.09 1.38 -12.95
C ARG A 64 -6.59 1.35 -13.23
N VAL A 65 -7.41 1.28 -12.18
CA VAL A 65 -8.88 1.31 -12.30
C VAL A 65 -9.34 2.67 -12.83
N ASN A 66 -8.85 3.78 -12.29
CA ASN A 66 -9.22 5.12 -12.77
C ASN A 66 -8.86 5.32 -14.25
N LYS A 67 -7.68 4.85 -14.68
CA LYS A 67 -7.28 4.90 -16.08
C LYS A 67 -8.18 4.07 -17.00
N ALA A 68 -8.58 2.88 -16.54
CA ALA A 68 -9.50 2.01 -17.28
C ALA A 68 -10.91 2.62 -17.39
N VAL A 69 -11.44 3.17 -16.30
CA VAL A 69 -12.74 3.85 -16.29
C VAL A 69 -12.72 5.07 -17.21
N ALA A 70 -11.65 5.86 -17.19
CA ALA A 70 -11.52 7.04 -18.05
C ALA A 70 -11.49 6.67 -19.54
N SER A 71 -10.76 5.61 -19.93
CA SER A 71 -10.68 5.18 -21.32
C SER A 71 -12.01 4.65 -21.85
N VAL A 72 -12.73 3.87 -21.03
CA VAL A 72 -14.07 3.36 -21.35
C VAL A 72 -15.07 4.50 -21.49
N ASN A 73 -15.08 5.46 -20.56
CA ASN A 73 -15.98 6.63 -20.64
C ASN A 73 -15.74 7.45 -21.92
N LYS A 74 -14.48 7.64 -22.31
CA LYS A 74 -14.13 8.30 -23.57
C LYS A 74 -14.68 7.53 -24.78
N ALA A 75 -14.52 6.21 -24.81
CA ALA A 75 -15.02 5.36 -25.89
C ALA A 75 -16.55 5.38 -25.99
N VAL A 76 -17.25 5.25 -24.85
CA VAL A 76 -18.72 5.27 -24.78
C VAL A 76 -19.27 6.61 -25.25
N ASN A 77 -18.68 7.73 -24.81
CA ASN A 77 -19.10 9.05 -25.26
C ASN A 77 -18.87 9.25 -26.76
N ALA A 78 -17.76 8.75 -27.30
CA ALA A 78 -17.52 8.76 -28.75
C ALA A 78 -18.57 7.94 -29.51
N ALA A 79 -18.89 6.74 -29.03
CA ALA A 79 -19.92 5.88 -29.65
C ALA A 79 -21.30 6.55 -29.64
N ARG A 80 -21.68 7.20 -28.53
CA ARG A 80 -22.92 7.98 -28.45
C ARG A 80 -22.96 9.10 -29.48
N VAL A 81 -21.87 9.87 -29.61
CA VAL A 81 -21.77 10.95 -30.59
C VAL A 81 -21.86 10.41 -32.02
N ILE A 82 -21.20 9.29 -32.32
CA ILE A 82 -21.25 8.64 -33.64
C ILE A 82 -22.68 8.18 -33.95
N ALA A 83 -23.36 7.54 -33.01
CA ALA A 83 -24.73 7.09 -33.18
C ALA A 83 -25.69 8.26 -33.46
N ILE A 84 -25.58 9.35 -32.68
CA ILE A 84 -26.39 10.55 -32.89
C ILE A 84 -26.10 11.15 -34.28
N LYS A 85 -24.82 11.23 -34.66
CA LYS A 85 -24.43 11.77 -35.97
C LYS A 85 -24.90 10.90 -37.13
N ALA A 86 -24.95 9.58 -36.95
CA ALA A 86 -25.48 8.64 -37.93
C ALA A 86 -27.00 8.85 -38.12
N VAL A 87 -27.75 9.01 -37.02
CA VAL A 87 -29.19 9.30 -37.06
C VAL A 87 -29.45 10.64 -37.75
N GLN A 88 -28.71 11.69 -37.40
CA GLN A 88 -28.86 13.00 -38.05
C GLN A 88 -28.61 12.89 -39.56
N LYS A 89 -27.54 12.21 -39.98
CA LYS A 89 -27.22 12.01 -41.40
C LYS A 89 -28.32 11.24 -42.13
N GLN A 90 -28.96 10.26 -41.48
CA GLN A 90 -30.09 9.52 -42.04
C GLN A 90 -31.32 10.43 -42.22
N MET A 91 -31.63 11.28 -41.23
CA MET A 91 -32.73 12.22 -41.33
C MET A 91 -32.53 13.26 -42.45
N ASP A 92 -31.32 13.82 -42.55
CA ASP A 92 -30.96 14.78 -43.60
C ASP A 92 -31.09 14.15 -45.01
N HIS A 93 -30.67 12.89 -45.17
CA HIS A 93 -30.80 12.16 -46.43
C HIS A 93 -32.27 11.91 -46.81
N ASN A 94 -33.10 11.49 -45.86
CA ASN A 94 -34.53 11.24 -46.08
C ASN A 94 -35.29 12.53 -46.45
N HIS A 95 -34.96 13.65 -45.80
CA HIS A 95 -35.57 14.94 -46.10
C HIS A 95 -35.26 15.44 -47.52
N ASN A 96 -34.03 15.22 -47.98
CA ASN A 96 -33.62 15.58 -49.34
C ASN A 96 -34.30 14.71 -50.41
N ASN A 97 -34.45 13.40 -50.16
CA ASN A 97 -35.17 12.50 -51.08
C ASN A 97 -36.66 12.87 -51.19
N ASN A 98 -37.29 13.32 -50.11
CA ASN A 98 -38.70 13.74 -50.12
C ASN A 98 -38.95 15.10 -50.83
N LYS A 99 -37.90 15.90 -51.08
CA LYS A 99 -37.99 17.16 -51.84
C LYS A 99 -37.72 17.01 -53.33
N ALA A 100 -37.22 15.84 -53.77
CA ALA A 100 -36.84 15.56 -55.15
C ALA A 100 -37.89 14.74 -55.92
N VAL A 101 -39.04 14.44 -55.29
CA VAL A 101 -40.24 13.80 -55.87
C VAL A 101 -41.34 14.85 -55.97
#